data_AF-A0A7Z0PGX6-F1
#
_entry.id   AF-A0A7Z0PGX6-F1
#
_cell.length_a   1.000
_cell.length_b   1.000
_cell.length_c   1.000
_cell.angle_alpha   90.00
_cell.angle_beta   90.00
_cell.angle_gamma   90.00
#
_symmetry.space_group_name_H-M   'P 1'
#
loop_
_entity.id
_entity.type
_entity.pdbx_description
1 polymer ?
#
loop_
_entity_poly.entity_id
_entity_poly.type
_entity_poly.pdbx_seq_one_letter_code
_entity_poly.pdbx_strand_id
1 'polypeptide(L)'
;MIQKHSEELKNKLIKLHLQEGRTYNSLSEEYGVSKVTIAKWCKDFNKECQVKAENNSNSLNAAEVMKENLRLKIELEEMKK
;
A
#
# COMPACT_ATOMS: atom_id res chain seq x y z
N MET A 1 -21.60 -12.66 1.58
CA MET A 1 -20.91 -11.61 0.79
C MET A 1 -21.16 -10.22 1.40
N ILE A 2 -20.65 -9.93 2.60
CA ILE A 2 -20.92 -8.65 3.30
C ILE A 2 -19.63 -7.82 3.51
N GLN A 3 -18.45 -8.45 3.33
CA GLN A 3 -17.15 -7.80 3.58
C GLN A 3 -16.80 -6.74 2.54
N LYS A 4 -17.12 -6.96 1.24
CA LYS A 4 -16.75 -6.03 0.16
C LYS A 4 -17.28 -4.61 0.35
N HIS A 5 -18.52 -4.46 0.79
CA HIS A 5 -19.10 -3.14 1.05
C HIS A 5 -18.34 -2.37 2.14
N SER A 6 -17.80 -3.06 3.14
CA SER A 6 -17.02 -2.42 4.20
C SER A 6 -15.64 -1.98 3.71
N GLU A 7 -15.04 -2.67 2.73
CA GLU A 7 -13.72 -2.32 2.19
C GLU A 7 -13.79 -1.12 1.24
N GLU A 8 -14.82 -1.05 0.39
CA GLU A 8 -15.04 0.12 -0.47
C GLU A 8 -15.27 1.39 0.36
N LEU A 9 -16.07 1.28 1.42
CA LEU A 9 -16.31 2.38 2.34
C LEU A 9 -15.04 2.76 3.12
N LYS A 10 -14.29 1.77 3.63
CA LYS A 10 -12.97 1.96 4.26
C LYS A 10 -12.05 2.78 3.37
N ASN A 11 -11.86 2.33 2.13
CA ASN A 11 -10.95 2.99 1.18
C ASN A 11 -11.42 4.39 0.82
N LYS A 12 -12.74 4.60 0.65
CA LYS A 12 -13.30 5.92 0.39
C LYS A 12 -13.04 6.88 1.54
N LEU A 13 -13.30 6.50 2.79
CA LEU A 13 -13.07 7.37 3.95
C LEU A 13 -11.58 7.70 4.16
N ILE A 14 -10.70 6.71 4.04
CA ILE A 14 -9.25 6.94 4.14
C ILE A 14 -8.79 7.93 3.05
N LYS A 15 -9.27 7.76 1.81
CA LYS A 15 -8.94 8.65 0.69
C LYS A 15 -9.44 10.07 0.92
N LEU A 16 -10.67 10.25 1.40
CA LEU A 16 -11.22 11.57 1.76
C LEU A 16 -10.41 12.24 2.88
N HIS A 17 -10.01 11.50 3.91
CA HIS A 17 -9.18 12.05 4.97
C HIS A 17 -7.78 12.45 4.48
N LEU A 18 -7.12 11.58 3.70
CA LEU A 18 -5.75 11.81 3.23
C LEU A 18 -5.65 12.83 2.10
N GLN A 19 -6.61 12.87 1.17
CA GLN A 19 -6.58 13.77 0.01
C GLN A 19 -7.30 15.10 0.26
N GLU A 20 -8.48 15.07 0.89
CA GLU A 20 -9.29 16.27 1.12
C GLU A 20 -9.07 16.86 2.52
N GLY A 21 -8.29 16.20 3.39
CA GLY A 21 -8.01 16.67 4.74
C GLY A 21 -9.24 16.66 5.65
N ARG A 22 -10.30 15.92 5.28
CA ARG A 22 -11.57 15.92 6.03
C ARG A 22 -11.40 15.31 7.41
N THR A 23 -12.05 15.89 8.41
CA THR A 23 -11.96 15.41 9.78
C THR A 23 -12.80 14.14 9.99
N TYR A 24 -12.39 13.30 10.94
CA TYR A 24 -13.14 12.10 11.29
C TYR A 24 -14.58 12.42 11.76
N ASN A 25 -14.81 13.61 12.33
CA ASN A 25 -16.14 14.05 12.70
C ASN A 25 -17.04 14.23 11.46
N SER A 26 -16.58 15.00 10.48
CA SER A 26 -17.36 15.25 9.25
C SER A 26 -17.66 13.96 8.50
N LEU A 27 -16.68 13.05 8.41
CA LEU A 27 -16.88 11.74 7.78
C LEU A 27 -17.83 10.84 8.57
N SER A 28 -17.82 10.93 9.90
CA SER A 28 -18.72 10.16 10.77
C SER A 28 -20.17 10.60 10.61
N GLU A 29 -20.41 11.91 10.50
CA GLU A 29 -21.73 12.49 10.31
C GLU A 29 -22.29 12.23 8.91
N GLU A 30 -21.47 12.33 7.87
CA GLU A 30 -21.90 12.14 6.47
C GLU A 30 -22.15 10.67 6.12
N TYR A 31 -21.28 9.77 6.58
CA TYR A 31 -21.34 8.35 6.20
C TYR A 31 -21.95 7.45 7.27
N GLY A 32 -22.33 8.00 8.44
CA GLY A 32 -22.89 7.24 9.55
C GLY A 32 -21.91 6.23 10.17
N VAL A 33 -20.60 6.40 9.94
CA VAL A 33 -19.56 5.51 10.46
C VAL A 33 -19.03 6.04 11.77
N SER A 34 -18.87 5.20 12.79
CA SER A 34 -18.29 5.65 14.07
C SER A 34 -16.85 6.14 13.89
N LYS A 35 -16.50 7.25 14.56
CA LYS A 35 -15.14 7.81 14.59
C LYS A 35 -14.08 6.78 14.96
N VAL A 36 -14.42 5.84 15.85
CA VAL A 36 -13.54 4.74 16.27
C VAL A 36 -13.22 3.81 15.11
N THR A 37 -14.22 3.50 14.28
CA THR A 37 -14.06 2.68 13.07
C THR A 37 -13.18 3.38 12.05
N ILE A 38 -13.40 4.69 11.82
CA ILE A 38 -12.58 5.49 10.91
C ILE A 38 -11.12 5.52 11.38
N ALA A 39 -10.89 5.76 12.67
CA ALA A 39 -9.55 5.75 13.25
C ALA A 39 -8.88 4.38 13.12
N LYS A 40 -9.63 3.28 13.32
CA LYS A 40 -9.12 1.91 13.10
C LYS A 40 -8.71 1.72 11.64
N TRP A 41 -9.54 2.13 10.69
CA TRP A 41 -9.24 2.04 9.26
C TRP A 41 -7.97 2.80 8.87
N CYS A 42 -7.77 4.01 9.39
CA CYS A 42 -6.54 4.78 9.15
C CYS A 42 -5.30 4.08 9.75
N LYS A 43 -5.42 3.50 10.95
CA LYS A 43 -4.32 2.71 11.57
C LYS A 43 -3.98 1.47 10.75
N ASP A 44 -4.99 0.70 10.35
CA ASP A 44 -4.83 -0.50 9.55
C ASP A 44 -4.19 -0.15 8.21
N PHE A 45 -4.65 0.92 7.55
CA PHE A 45 -4.07 1.41 6.29
C PHE A 45 -2.60 1.84 6.44
N ASN A 46 -2.26 2.56 7.51
CA ASN A 46 -0.88 2.96 7.74
C ASN A 46 0.04 1.75 7.97
N LYS A 47 -0.46 0.74 8.70
CA LYS A 47 0.27 -0.52 8.91
C LYS A 47 0.43 -1.31 7.60
N GLU A 48 -0.62 -1.42 6.80
CA GLU A 48 -0.56 -2.03 5.47
C GLU A 48 0.40 -1.28 4.55
N CYS A 49 0.42 0.06 4.61
CA CYS A 49 1.33 0.91 3.85
C CYS A 49 2.79 0.71 4.30
N GLN A 50 3.05 0.65 5.61
CA GLN A 50 4.37 0.38 6.17
C GLN A 50 4.86 -1.01 5.77
N VAL A 51 4.04 -2.05 5.93
CA VAL A 51 4.39 -3.42 5.54
C VAL A 51 4.65 -3.51 4.03
N LYS A 52 3.84 -2.84 3.20
CA LYS A 52 4.09 -2.76 1.75
C LYS A 52 5.37 -2.00 1.44
N ALA A 53 5.65 -0.91 2.15
CA ALA A 53 6.88 -0.14 1.98
C ALA A 53 8.10 -0.95 2.41
N GLU A 54 8.02 -1.74 3.48
CA GLU A 54 9.08 -2.65 3.94
C GLU A 54 9.28 -3.82 2.95
N ASN A 55 8.20 -4.42 2.44
CA ASN A 55 8.29 -5.44 1.39
C ASN A 55 8.80 -4.86 0.05
N ASN A 56 8.43 -3.62 -0.29
CA ASN A 56 8.94 -2.93 -1.47
C ASN A 56 10.37 -2.42 -1.25
N SER A 57 10.76 -2.10 -0.02
CA SER A 57 12.15 -1.84 0.36
C SER A 57 12.98 -3.12 0.27
N ASN A 58 12.40 -4.28 0.58
CA ASN A 58 12.99 -5.58 0.26
C ASN A 58 13.03 -5.82 -1.28
N SER A 59 12.14 -5.17 -2.04
CA SER A 59 12.19 -5.06 -3.50
C SER A 59 13.14 -3.99 -4.03
N LEU A 60 13.88 -3.22 -3.20
CA LEU A 60 15.09 -2.52 -3.64
C LEU A 60 16.17 -3.50 -4.12
N ASN A 61 15.99 -4.80 -3.83
CA ASN A 61 16.64 -5.89 -4.54
C ASN A 61 16.38 -5.84 -6.06
N ALA A 62 15.44 -5.05 -6.60
CA ALA A 62 15.34 -4.79 -8.04
C ALA A 62 16.67 -4.26 -8.62
N ALA A 63 17.41 -3.44 -7.88
CA ALA A 63 18.74 -2.98 -8.29
C ALA A 63 19.78 -4.11 -8.26
N GLU A 64 19.67 -5.02 -7.29
CA GLU A 64 20.59 -6.14 -7.10
C GLU A 64 20.29 -7.29 -8.11
N VAL A 65 19.01 -7.61 -8.35
CA VAL A 65 18.50 -8.44 -9.46
C VAL A 65 18.88 -7.90 -10.83
N MET A 66 18.85 -6.58 -11.06
CA MET A 66 19.34 -5.99 -12.32
C MET A 66 20.85 -6.20 -12.49
N LYS A 67 21.62 -6.02 -11.40
CA LYS A 67 23.07 -6.22 -11.40
C LYS A 67 23.44 -7.68 -11.67
N GLU A 68 22.68 -8.61 -11.10
CA GLU A 68 22.88 -10.05 -11.29
C GLU A 68 22.49 -10.50 -12.71
N ASN A 69 21.38 -9.99 -13.27
CA ASN A 69 21.02 -10.21 -14.68
C ASN A 69 22.09 -9.72 -15.65
N LEU A 70 22.72 -8.58 -15.36
CA LEU A 70 23.78 -8.04 -16.21
C LEU A 70 25.02 -8.93 -16.18
N ARG A 71 25.41 -9.43 -15.00
CA ARG A 71 26.51 -10.38 -14.84
C ARG A 71 26.25 -11.68 -15.60
N LEU A 72 25.05 -12.25 -15.46
CA LEU A 72 24.66 -13.47 -16.16
C LEU A 72 24.67 -13.30 -17.68
N LYS A 73 24.28 -12.12 -18.20
CA LYS A 73 24.37 -11.82 -19.64
C LYS A 73 25.81 -11.80 -20.15
N ILE A 74 26.75 -11.24 -19.39
CA ILE A 74 28.17 -11.19 -19.77
C ILE A 74 28.75 -12.60 -19.80
N GLU A 75 28.49 -13.42 -18.77
CA GLU A 75 28.99 -14.80 -18.69
C GLU A 75 28.42 -15.69 -19.80
N LEU A 76 27.14 -15.53 -20.13
CA LEU A 76 26.52 -16.23 -21.27
C LEU A 76 27.10 -15.83 -22.62
N GLU A 77 27.60 -14.61 -22.75
CA GLU A 77 28.22 -14.12 -23.99
C GLU A 77 29.69 -14.58 -24.09
N GLU A 78 30.40 -14.68 -22.96
CA GLU A 78 31.73 -15.27 -22.89
C GLU A 78 31.72 -16.79 -23.16
N MET A 79 30.71 -17.51 -22.69
CA MET A 79 30.56 -18.95 -22.97
C MET A 79 30.12 -19.27 -24.40
N LYS A 80 29.58 -18.30 -25.14
CA LYS A 80 29.13 -18.46 -26.53
C LYS A 80 30.19 -18.03 -27.56
N LYS A 81 31.37 -17.60 -27.11
CA LYS A 81 32.52 -17.22 -27.93
C LYS A 81 33.52 -18.36 -28.02
#